data_AF-A0A3M1KU60-F1
#
_entry.id   AF-A0A3M1KU60-F1
#
_cell.length_a   1.000
_cell.length_b   1.000
_cell.length_c   1.000
_cell.angle_alpha   90.00
_cell.angle_beta   90.00
_cell.angle_gamma   90.00
#
_symmetry.space_group_name_H-M   'P 1'
#
loop_
_entity.id
_entity.type
_entity.pdbx_description
1 polymer ?
#
loop_
_entity_poly.entity_id
_entity_poly.type
_entity_poly.pdbx_seq_one_letter_code
_entity_poly.pdbx_strand_id
1 'polypeptide(L)'
;MITPEKSEPELSEKSISSATKPKFPWHKSLKFKAAITAVILSTVPAATVGVITFKITQENSLEQLNLAKKSQTVESKQQKKLWLPILLLSAGAVAVTSLIAIKFAMQAVEPIMTAAEIIKDIGRGQLDTRLIVEGEDEISYLAHQVNLMLDKVEALLVEQESTISQQKELTSQQQKQKETIQAELLQLLGDVEGVSQGDLTLRAEINEGEIGIVADFFNSIIENLRDIVDQVKTAATQVNVSVGENEHAIGILADEAMNQATRVDNTLDSLEKMTSSIQAVAENARSAANVAHKASSTAEISSTAMEKTVETIMQLRNSVEEAAEKVRNLGKASDKISKVITLINQIALKTNYLAVNASIEASRAGEEGQGFAVVAQEVGQLASQSAKATKEIEQILANIQQETKEVVQAMKNGTVQVSEGTRLVEESKAGLASIFTVSRQIDQLLQLISQETTTQVNTSQTVSELMKEVAGVSSRTSDSSRQVSKSLQETVAIALELQSSVGKFKTDK
;
A
#
# COMPACT_ATOMS: atom_id res chain seq x y z
N MET A 1 30.99 -7.28 36.81
CA MET A 1 30.49 -8.67 36.86
C MET A 1 31.20 -9.40 35.73
N ILE A 2 32.24 -10.23 35.92
CA ILE A 2 32.73 -11.00 37.09
C ILE A 2 31.91 -12.27 37.39
N THR A 3 32.43 -13.41 36.88
CA THR A 3 32.37 -14.80 37.43
C THR A 3 31.09 -15.65 37.15
N PRO A 4 31.06 -16.99 37.38
CA PRO A 4 31.23 -17.96 36.27
C PRO A 4 30.46 -19.31 36.41
N GLU A 5 30.67 -20.29 35.49
CA GLU A 5 30.76 -21.75 35.73
C GLU A 5 31.25 -22.41 34.39
N LYS A 6 32.11 -23.45 34.30
CA LYS A 6 32.17 -24.82 34.86
C LYS A 6 30.98 -25.70 34.44
N SER A 7 31.13 -26.98 34.06
CA SER A 7 32.28 -27.90 34.17
C SER A 7 32.22 -29.07 33.17
N GLU A 8 33.38 -29.65 32.82
CA GLU A 8 33.51 -31.05 32.36
C GLU A 8 34.49 -31.83 33.30
N PRO A 9 34.39 -33.18 33.38
CA PRO A 9 35.09 -33.99 34.38
C PRO A 9 36.43 -34.59 33.92
N GLU A 10 37.19 -35.11 34.90
CA GLU A 10 38.49 -35.76 34.74
C GLU A 10 38.41 -37.18 34.14
N LEU A 11 39.51 -37.62 33.51
CA LEU A 11 39.95 -39.02 33.52
C LEU A 11 41.48 -39.07 33.35
N SER A 12 42.21 -39.62 34.33
CA SER A 12 43.67 -39.76 34.30
C SER A 12 44.12 -41.21 34.48
N GLU A 13 45.26 -41.56 33.90
CA GLU A 13 45.71 -42.94 33.73
C GLU A 13 46.34 -43.63 34.96
N LYS A 14 46.23 -44.96 34.96
CA LYS A 14 47.24 -45.97 35.39
C LYS A 14 47.93 -45.82 36.75
N SER A 15 47.79 -46.89 37.55
CA SER A 15 48.97 -47.52 38.17
C SER A 15 48.82 -49.04 38.26
N ILE A 16 49.77 -49.78 37.69
CA ILE A 16 49.97 -51.23 37.93
C ILE A 16 51.47 -51.42 38.17
N SER A 17 51.85 -52.08 39.27
CA SER A 17 53.27 -52.31 39.57
C SER A 17 53.51 -53.52 40.47
N SER A 18 54.70 -54.11 40.31
CA SER A 18 55.32 -55.16 41.11
C SER A 18 54.72 -56.56 41.05
N ALA A 19 55.60 -57.55 40.91
CA ALA A 19 55.31 -58.97 40.97
C ALA A 19 56.29 -59.65 41.95
N THR A 20 55.85 -60.72 42.63
CA THR A 20 56.70 -61.51 43.53
C THR A 20 56.57 -63.01 43.21
N LYS A 21 57.69 -63.65 42.84
CA LYS A 21 57.75 -65.12 42.62
C LYS A 21 58.40 -65.81 43.83
N PRO A 22 57.72 -66.73 44.54
CA PRO A 22 58.34 -67.54 45.58
C PRO A 22 59.21 -68.67 44.98
N LYS A 23 60.27 -69.08 45.71
CA LYS A 23 61.16 -70.19 45.33
C LYS A 23 60.82 -71.45 46.15
N PHE A 24 60.65 -72.60 45.48
CA PHE A 24 60.50 -73.92 46.13
C PHE A 24 61.56 -74.93 45.64
N PRO A 25 62.37 -75.56 46.52
CA PRO A 25 63.50 -76.40 46.11
C PRO A 25 63.19 -77.92 46.19
N TRP A 26 62.54 -78.50 45.17
CA TRP A 26 62.11 -79.92 45.22
C TRP A 26 63.21 -80.96 44.88
N HIS A 27 64.18 -80.59 44.03
CA HIS A 27 65.12 -81.49 43.34
C HIS A 27 65.99 -82.43 44.21
N LYS A 28 66.09 -82.23 45.53
CA LYS A 28 66.91 -83.07 46.43
C LYS A 28 66.12 -84.11 47.25
N SER A 29 64.78 -84.11 47.20
CA SER A 29 63.99 -84.96 48.13
C SER A 29 63.39 -86.24 47.54
N LEU A 30 63.13 -86.33 46.22
CA LEU A 30 62.33 -87.43 45.67
C LEU A 30 63.06 -88.79 45.72
N LYS A 31 64.28 -88.88 45.18
CA LYS A 31 65.10 -90.11 45.22
C LYS A 31 65.39 -90.57 46.66
N PHE A 32 65.53 -89.63 47.60
CA PHE A 32 65.73 -89.91 49.03
C PHE A 32 64.46 -90.46 49.70
N LYS A 33 63.29 -89.86 49.44
CA LYS A 33 62.00 -90.33 49.97
C LYS A 33 61.62 -91.71 49.43
N ALA A 34 61.85 -91.96 48.14
CA ALA A 34 61.59 -93.26 47.51
C ALA A 34 62.47 -94.39 48.07
N ALA A 35 63.74 -94.09 48.41
CA ALA A 35 64.61 -95.06 49.09
C ALA A 35 64.11 -95.39 50.51
N ILE A 36 63.61 -94.40 51.26
CA ILE A 36 63.07 -94.62 52.61
C ILE A 36 61.78 -95.45 52.59
N THR A 37 60.85 -95.20 51.67
CA THR A 37 59.62 -96.00 51.57
C THR A 37 59.89 -97.45 51.15
N ALA A 38 60.89 -97.69 50.27
CA ALA A 38 61.31 -99.04 49.92
C ALA A 38 61.86 -99.84 51.12
N VAL A 39 62.64 -99.22 52.01
CA VAL A 39 63.17 -99.85 53.23
C VAL A 39 62.07 -100.11 54.27
N ILE A 40 61.06 -99.23 54.38
CA ILE A 40 59.92 -99.45 55.28
C ILE A 40 59.08 -100.65 54.81
N LEU A 41 58.86 -100.81 53.49
CA LEU A 41 58.07 -101.94 52.96
C LEU A 41 58.73 -103.31 53.19
N SER A 42 60.07 -103.42 53.20
CA SER A 42 60.74 -104.72 53.32
C SER A 42 60.87 -105.25 54.76
N THR A 43 60.62 -104.42 55.79
CA THR A 43 60.79 -104.82 57.21
C THR A 43 59.51 -105.37 57.86
N VAL A 44 58.31 -104.98 57.39
CA VAL A 44 57.03 -105.41 57.97
C VAL A 44 56.78 -106.93 57.92
N PRO A 45 57.10 -107.67 56.83
CA PRO A 45 56.82 -109.12 56.76
C PRO A 45 57.61 -109.98 57.76
N ALA A 46 58.74 -109.51 58.26
CA ALA A 46 59.59 -110.29 59.17
C ALA A 46 58.97 -110.41 60.59
N ALA A 47 58.22 -109.40 61.03
CA ALA A 47 57.62 -109.37 62.37
C ALA A 47 56.41 -110.31 62.50
N THR A 48 55.59 -110.47 61.45
CA THR A 48 54.38 -111.30 61.48
C THR A 48 54.68 -112.79 61.47
N VAL A 49 55.70 -113.25 60.74
CA VAL A 49 56.08 -114.67 60.71
C VAL A 49 56.51 -115.19 62.09
N GLY A 50 57.34 -114.43 62.82
CA GLY A 50 57.84 -114.84 64.14
C GLY A 50 56.75 -115.03 65.19
N VAL A 51 55.69 -114.21 65.17
CA VAL A 51 54.54 -114.34 66.09
C VAL A 51 53.72 -115.60 65.81
N ILE A 52 53.60 -116.00 64.53
CA ILE A 52 52.85 -117.18 64.12
C ILE A 52 53.59 -118.47 64.52
N THR A 53 54.92 -118.53 64.32
CA THR A 53 55.72 -119.70 64.73
C THR A 53 55.64 -119.96 66.23
N PHE A 54 55.68 -118.90 67.06
CA PHE A 54 55.61 -119.03 68.52
C PHE A 54 54.31 -119.68 69.01
N LYS A 55 53.17 -119.44 68.34
CA LYS A 55 51.90 -120.12 68.66
C LYS A 55 51.89 -121.59 68.24
N ILE A 56 52.34 -121.89 67.02
CA ILE A 56 52.17 -123.23 66.43
C ILE A 56 53.09 -124.28 67.10
N THR A 57 54.26 -123.88 67.62
CA THR A 57 55.19 -124.82 68.27
C THR A 57 54.74 -125.28 69.67
N GLN A 58 53.61 -124.80 70.21
CA GLN A 58 53.11 -125.24 71.51
C GLN A 58 52.29 -126.54 71.44
N GLU A 59 51.84 -127.00 70.25
CA GLU A 59 50.61 -127.79 70.17
C GLU A 59 50.69 -129.20 69.52
N ASN A 60 51.82 -129.67 68.96
CA ASN A 60 51.90 -131.05 68.41
C ASN A 60 53.30 -131.71 68.33
N SER A 61 53.52 -132.76 69.14
CA SER A 61 54.47 -133.91 69.06
C SER A 61 54.87 -134.34 70.50
N LEU A 62 54.99 -135.62 70.90
CA LEU A 62 54.91 -136.95 70.26
C LEU A 62 53.79 -137.79 70.95
N GLU A 63 53.20 -138.88 70.44
CA GLU A 63 53.62 -139.96 69.50
C GLU A 63 54.47 -141.10 70.14
N GLN A 64 54.29 -142.34 69.66
CA GLN A 64 55.07 -143.53 70.06
C GLN A 64 55.28 -144.52 68.90
N LEU A 65 56.52 -144.99 68.69
CA LEU A 65 56.95 -146.41 68.59
C LEU A 65 58.51 -146.42 68.44
N ASN A 66 59.36 -147.24 69.08
CA ASN A 66 59.43 -148.72 69.24
C ASN A 66 59.45 -149.46 67.89
N LEU A 67 60.48 -150.20 67.45
CA LEU A 67 61.68 -150.83 68.06
C LEU A 67 62.86 -150.71 67.04
N ALA A 68 64.13 -151.13 67.18
CA ALA A 68 65.04 -151.82 68.14
C ALA A 68 66.49 -151.64 67.55
N LYS A 69 67.66 -152.10 68.04
CA LYS A 69 68.40 -152.59 69.26
C LYS A 69 69.89 -152.61 68.78
N LYS A 70 71.00 -152.72 69.54
CA LYS A 70 71.42 -153.08 70.90
C LYS A 70 72.84 -152.42 71.08
N SER A 71 73.49 -152.20 72.23
CA SER A 71 73.21 -152.42 73.66
C SER A 71 73.95 -151.41 74.54
N GLN A 72 73.26 -150.86 75.56
CA GLN A 72 73.81 -150.34 76.84
C GLN A 72 74.77 -149.12 76.77
N THR A 73 74.79 -148.13 77.68
CA THR A 73 73.88 -147.52 78.70
C THR A 73 74.54 -146.18 79.14
N VAL A 74 73.92 -145.16 79.77
CA VAL A 74 72.57 -144.90 80.35
C VAL A 74 72.26 -143.37 80.23
N GLU A 75 71.35 -142.84 81.05
CA GLU A 75 70.93 -141.44 81.18
C GLU A 75 72.02 -140.52 81.85
N SER A 76 71.89 -139.19 82.01
CA SER A 76 70.74 -138.26 81.94
C SER A 76 71.16 -136.79 81.67
N LYS A 77 70.16 -135.90 81.50
CA LYS A 77 70.22 -134.40 81.58
C LYS A 77 70.93 -133.62 80.45
N GLN A 78 70.49 -132.41 80.05
CA GLN A 78 69.19 -131.72 80.18
C GLN A 78 69.10 -130.58 79.13
N GLN A 79 67.90 -130.11 78.79
CA GLN A 79 67.65 -129.08 77.76
C GLN A 79 68.40 -127.75 78.00
N LYS A 80 69.13 -127.24 76.98
CA LYS A 80 69.34 -125.80 76.61
C LYS A 80 70.59 -125.61 75.69
N LYS A 81 70.45 -125.77 74.36
CA LYS A 81 71.29 -125.11 73.32
C LYS A 81 70.90 -125.57 71.90
N LEU A 82 70.93 -124.73 70.86
CA LEU A 82 70.44 -123.34 70.78
C LEU A 82 70.17 -122.97 69.29
N TRP A 83 68.96 -122.50 69.00
CA TRP A 83 68.43 -121.51 68.03
C TRP A 83 69.27 -120.86 66.89
N LEU A 84 70.59 -121.05 66.79
CA LEU A 84 71.47 -120.31 65.88
C LEU A 84 71.22 -120.50 64.36
N PRO A 85 71.02 -121.72 63.81
CA PRO A 85 71.03 -121.92 62.36
C PRO A 85 69.79 -121.36 61.64
N ILE A 86 68.67 -121.15 62.35
CA ILE A 86 67.41 -120.66 61.74
C ILE A 86 67.47 -119.14 61.48
N LEU A 87 68.24 -118.40 62.29
CA LEU A 87 68.34 -116.93 62.19
C LEU A 87 69.16 -116.44 60.98
N LEU A 88 70.00 -117.28 60.38
CA LEU A 88 70.83 -116.91 59.22
C LEU A 88 70.08 -116.99 57.89
N LEU A 89 69.03 -117.83 57.78
CA LEU A 89 68.26 -117.99 56.55
C LEU A 89 67.28 -116.82 56.31
N SER A 90 66.73 -116.20 57.37
CA SER A 90 65.84 -115.04 57.23
C SER A 90 66.57 -113.77 56.76
N ALA A 91 67.85 -113.61 57.13
CA ALA A 91 68.66 -112.46 56.72
C ALA A 91 68.89 -112.38 55.20
N GLY A 92 68.99 -113.52 54.51
CA GLY A 92 69.25 -113.58 53.07
C GLY A 92 68.08 -113.05 52.22
N ALA A 93 66.84 -113.27 52.64
CA ALA A 93 65.65 -112.90 51.86
C ALA A 93 65.43 -111.37 51.78
N VAL A 94 65.71 -110.64 52.86
CA VAL A 94 65.48 -109.18 52.98
C VAL A 94 66.41 -108.38 52.06
N ALA A 95 67.63 -108.87 51.81
CA ALA A 95 68.59 -108.22 50.93
C ALA A 95 68.14 -108.21 49.45
N VAL A 96 67.58 -109.32 48.97
CA VAL A 96 67.18 -109.47 47.55
C VAL A 96 65.95 -108.63 47.23
N THR A 97 64.92 -108.64 48.09
CA THR A 97 63.69 -107.86 47.87
C THR A 97 63.95 -106.36 47.88
N SER A 98 64.81 -105.88 48.78
CA SER A 98 65.16 -104.46 48.89
C SER A 98 65.88 -103.92 47.64
N LEU A 99 66.72 -104.72 46.98
CA LEU A 99 67.40 -104.33 45.73
C LEU A 99 66.43 -104.20 44.54
N ILE A 100 65.44 -105.08 44.45
CA ILE A 100 64.44 -105.05 43.37
C ILE A 100 63.55 -103.80 43.51
N ALA A 101 63.10 -103.48 44.73
CA ALA A 101 62.27 -102.32 45.00
C ALA A 101 62.96 -100.99 44.62
N ILE A 102 64.26 -100.84 44.92
CA ILE A 102 65.04 -99.64 44.56
C ILE A 102 65.12 -99.48 43.03
N LYS A 103 65.36 -100.56 42.27
CA LYS A 103 65.45 -100.48 40.81
C LYS A 103 64.13 -100.02 40.18
N PHE A 104 63.01 -100.59 40.62
CA PHE A 104 61.68 -100.22 40.11
C PHE A 104 61.31 -98.76 40.44
N ALA A 105 61.63 -98.33 41.67
CA ALA A 105 61.37 -96.94 42.12
C ALA A 105 62.19 -95.89 41.37
N MET A 106 63.37 -96.24 40.84
CA MET A 106 64.14 -95.32 39.98
C MET A 106 63.55 -95.23 38.57
N GLN A 107 63.08 -96.34 38.01
CA GLN A 107 62.58 -96.41 36.63
C GLN A 107 61.26 -95.66 36.42
N ALA A 108 60.37 -95.62 37.43
CA ALA A 108 59.09 -94.90 37.35
C ALA A 108 59.17 -93.38 37.62
N VAL A 109 60.29 -92.88 38.15
CA VAL A 109 60.42 -91.46 38.59
C VAL A 109 61.05 -90.56 37.53
N GLU A 110 61.82 -91.13 36.60
CA GLU A 110 62.56 -90.37 35.59
C GLU A 110 61.66 -89.66 34.56
N PRO A 111 60.61 -90.29 33.97
CA PRO A 111 59.72 -89.60 33.03
C PRO A 111 58.97 -88.41 33.66
N ILE A 112 58.53 -88.57 34.92
CA ILE A 112 57.77 -87.55 35.66
C ILE A 112 58.62 -86.30 35.93
N MET A 113 59.92 -86.46 36.19
CA MET A 113 60.86 -85.34 36.32
C MET A 113 60.98 -84.56 35.00
N THR A 114 61.16 -85.24 33.88
CA THR A 114 61.28 -84.62 32.54
C THR A 114 60.02 -83.87 32.16
N ALA A 115 58.85 -84.44 32.45
CA ALA A 115 57.56 -83.76 32.24
C ALA A 115 57.43 -82.48 33.07
N ALA A 116 57.83 -82.52 34.35
CA ALA A 116 57.79 -81.35 35.22
C ALA A 116 58.81 -80.25 34.84
N GLU A 117 59.95 -80.62 34.24
CA GLU A 117 60.94 -79.68 33.71
C GLU A 117 60.38 -78.93 32.49
N ILE A 118 59.81 -79.65 31.52
CA ILE A 118 59.23 -79.06 30.30
C ILE A 118 57.98 -78.21 30.63
N ILE A 119 57.08 -78.66 31.50
CA ILE A 119 55.91 -77.86 31.94
C ILE A 119 56.33 -76.52 32.59
N LYS A 120 57.50 -76.47 33.23
CA LYS A 120 58.07 -75.26 33.81
C LYS A 120 58.63 -74.30 32.76
N ASP A 121 59.07 -74.77 31.61
CA ASP A 121 59.57 -73.96 30.49
C ASP A 121 58.42 -73.50 29.55
N ILE A 122 57.37 -74.32 29.40
CA ILE A 122 56.04 -73.88 28.94
C ILE A 122 55.56 -72.71 29.81
N GLY A 123 55.65 -72.84 31.15
CA GLY A 123 55.37 -71.79 32.14
C GLY A 123 56.32 -70.59 32.12
N ARG A 124 57.28 -70.53 31.19
CA ARG A 124 58.15 -69.38 30.90
C ARG A 124 57.90 -68.76 29.51
N GLY A 125 56.97 -69.31 28.72
CA GLY A 125 56.63 -68.86 27.37
C GLY A 125 57.34 -69.61 26.24
N GLN A 126 58.04 -70.71 26.53
CA GLN A 126 58.70 -71.55 25.51
C GLN A 126 57.73 -72.65 25.05
N LEU A 127 56.77 -72.25 24.23
CA LEU A 127 55.69 -73.08 23.72
C LEU A 127 56.09 -74.01 22.56
N ASP A 128 57.33 -73.90 22.09
CA ASP A 128 57.96 -74.75 21.07
C ASP A 128 58.35 -76.13 21.60
N THR A 129 58.64 -76.24 22.90
CA THR A 129 58.95 -77.52 23.54
C THR A 129 57.74 -78.45 23.58
N ARG A 130 57.91 -79.73 23.19
CA ARG A 130 56.87 -80.78 23.27
C ARG A 130 57.36 -81.93 24.14
N LEU A 131 56.44 -82.61 24.81
CA LEU A 131 56.74 -83.83 25.57
C LEU A 131 56.90 -85.03 24.64
N ILE A 132 57.91 -85.86 24.91
CA ILE A 132 58.12 -87.15 24.23
C ILE A 132 57.07 -88.14 24.76
N VAL A 133 56.45 -88.90 23.86
CA VAL A 133 55.41 -89.90 24.16
C VAL A 133 55.94 -91.29 23.80
N GLU A 134 56.38 -92.06 24.80
CA GLU A 134 56.88 -93.44 24.63
C GLU A 134 56.17 -94.38 25.62
N GLY A 135 55.05 -94.96 25.18
CA GLY A 135 54.26 -95.93 25.95
C GLY A 135 52.76 -95.84 25.68
N GLU A 136 52.00 -96.72 26.33
CA GLU A 136 50.53 -96.69 26.40
C GLU A 136 50.04 -96.50 27.86
N ASP A 137 50.89 -95.89 28.71
CA ASP A 137 50.64 -95.67 30.14
C ASP A 137 50.01 -94.29 30.44
N GLU A 138 49.64 -94.06 31.70
CA GLU A 138 49.03 -92.80 32.14
C GLU A 138 49.97 -91.59 31.98
N ILE A 139 51.29 -91.82 31.97
CA ILE A 139 52.29 -90.77 31.71
C ILE A 139 52.27 -90.36 30.22
N SER A 140 52.18 -91.34 29.32
CA SER A 140 52.07 -91.13 27.87
C SER A 140 50.77 -90.41 27.51
N TYR A 141 49.66 -90.75 28.17
CA TYR A 141 48.40 -90.02 28.02
C TYR A 141 48.51 -88.57 28.50
N LEU A 142 49.12 -88.33 29.66
CA LEU A 142 49.36 -86.97 30.17
C LEU A 142 50.25 -86.14 29.23
N ALA A 143 51.30 -86.75 28.67
CA ALA A 143 52.18 -86.11 27.71
C ALA A 143 51.44 -85.69 26.42
N HIS A 144 50.55 -86.54 25.91
CA HIS A 144 49.70 -86.23 24.76
C HIS A 144 48.73 -85.05 25.06
N GLN A 145 48.09 -85.03 26.23
CA GLN A 145 47.18 -83.93 26.60
C GLN A 145 47.89 -82.58 26.78
N VAL A 146 49.11 -82.57 27.31
CA VAL A 146 49.93 -81.33 27.44
C VAL A 146 50.38 -80.82 26.07
N ASN A 147 50.74 -81.72 25.13
CA ASN A 147 51.04 -81.31 23.75
C ASN A 147 49.80 -80.72 23.05
N LEU A 148 48.62 -81.37 23.18
CA LEU A 148 47.37 -80.86 22.60
C LEU A 148 46.90 -79.52 23.22
N MET A 149 47.30 -79.25 24.47
CA MET A 149 47.12 -77.94 25.12
C MET A 149 48.04 -76.89 24.50
N LEU A 150 49.31 -77.21 24.23
CA LEU A 150 50.25 -76.29 23.58
C LEU A 150 49.78 -75.86 22.21
N ASP A 151 49.38 -76.80 21.36
CA ASP A 151 48.91 -76.52 19.99
C ASP A 151 47.72 -75.53 19.99
N LYS A 152 46.87 -75.58 21.03
CA LYS A 152 45.75 -74.63 21.22
C LYS A 152 46.19 -73.25 21.71
N VAL A 153 47.19 -73.17 22.60
CA VAL A 153 47.72 -71.88 23.08
C VAL A 153 48.47 -71.19 21.94
N GLU A 154 49.23 -71.94 21.15
CA GLU A 154 49.95 -71.45 19.97
C GLU A 154 48.97 -70.89 18.92
N ALA A 155 47.89 -71.60 18.61
CA ALA A 155 46.84 -71.12 17.70
C ALA A 155 46.15 -69.82 18.19
N LEU A 156 45.79 -69.75 19.49
CA LEU A 156 45.13 -68.58 20.07
C LEU A 156 46.01 -67.32 20.05
N LEU A 157 47.33 -67.46 20.22
CA LEU A 157 48.26 -66.34 20.16
C LEU A 157 48.39 -65.77 18.73
N VAL A 158 48.42 -66.63 17.71
CA VAL A 158 48.45 -66.21 16.29
C VAL A 158 47.16 -65.48 15.89
N GLU A 159 46.00 -65.96 16.35
CA GLU A 159 44.71 -65.29 16.14
C GLU A 159 44.66 -63.91 16.85
N GLN A 160 45.22 -63.82 18.06
CA GLN A 160 45.30 -62.57 18.82
C GLN A 160 46.24 -61.54 18.18
N GLU A 161 47.38 -61.94 17.62
CA GLU A 161 48.31 -61.02 16.97
C GLU A 161 47.75 -60.48 15.63
N SER A 162 47.04 -61.33 14.88
CA SER A 162 46.31 -60.94 13.66
C SER A 162 45.21 -59.90 13.95
N THR A 163 44.35 -60.16 14.93
CA THR A 163 43.24 -59.25 15.30
C THR A 163 43.74 -57.92 15.87
N ILE A 164 44.78 -57.92 16.71
CA ILE A 164 45.43 -56.69 17.19
C ILE A 164 45.99 -55.86 16.02
N SER A 165 46.52 -56.50 14.99
CA SER A 165 47.09 -55.82 13.82
C SER A 165 46.00 -55.16 12.96
N GLN A 166 44.92 -55.89 12.64
CA GLN A 166 43.77 -55.33 11.92
C GLN A 166 43.10 -54.19 12.69
N GLN A 167 42.93 -54.34 14.01
CA GLN A 167 42.28 -53.32 14.83
C GLN A 167 43.14 -52.05 14.97
N LYS A 168 44.47 -52.17 15.07
CA LYS A 168 45.38 -51.01 14.99
C LYS A 168 45.29 -50.29 13.66
N GLU A 169 45.22 -51.01 12.54
CA GLU A 169 45.11 -50.38 11.22
C GLU A 169 43.75 -49.67 11.06
N LEU A 170 42.64 -50.30 11.46
CA LEU A 170 41.32 -49.67 11.46
C LEU A 170 41.29 -48.39 12.33
N THR A 171 41.86 -48.43 13.54
CA THR A 171 41.96 -47.24 14.40
C THR A 171 42.86 -46.16 13.80
N SER A 172 43.95 -46.53 13.12
CA SER A 172 44.82 -45.59 12.40
C SER A 172 44.11 -44.94 11.21
N GLN A 173 43.32 -45.70 10.45
CA GLN A 173 42.49 -45.17 9.37
C GLN A 173 41.40 -44.23 9.90
N GLN A 174 40.69 -44.60 10.97
CA GLN A 174 39.69 -43.74 11.63
C GLN A 174 40.31 -42.45 12.20
N GLN A 175 41.48 -42.53 12.82
CA GLN A 175 42.19 -41.35 13.33
C GLN A 175 42.63 -40.43 12.19
N LYS A 176 43.13 -40.97 11.08
CA LYS A 176 43.44 -40.17 9.87
C LYS A 176 42.21 -39.52 9.26
N GLN A 177 41.09 -40.25 9.10
CA GLN A 177 39.83 -39.67 8.63
C GLN A 177 39.37 -38.53 9.54
N LYS A 178 39.47 -38.70 10.85
CA LYS A 178 39.15 -37.65 11.83
C LYS A 178 40.09 -36.44 11.70
N GLU A 179 41.40 -36.65 11.51
CA GLU A 179 42.38 -35.57 11.30
C GLU A 179 42.14 -34.82 9.99
N THR A 180 41.83 -35.51 8.90
CA THR A 180 41.42 -34.93 7.61
C THR A 180 40.14 -34.09 7.77
N ILE A 181 39.07 -34.67 8.33
CA ILE A 181 37.80 -33.97 8.56
C ILE A 181 37.99 -32.76 9.48
N GLN A 182 38.89 -32.82 10.48
CA GLN A 182 39.22 -31.67 11.32
C GLN A 182 39.99 -30.58 10.57
N ALA A 183 40.89 -30.94 9.65
CA ALA A 183 41.61 -29.97 8.81
C ALA A 183 40.68 -29.30 7.79
N GLU A 184 39.83 -30.06 7.11
CA GLU A 184 38.82 -29.56 6.17
C GLU A 184 37.78 -28.67 6.88
N LEU A 185 37.34 -29.05 8.08
CA LEU A 185 36.44 -28.22 8.90
C LEU A 185 37.10 -26.90 9.34
N LEU A 186 38.42 -26.91 9.63
CA LEU A 186 39.16 -25.68 9.94
C LEU A 186 39.35 -24.78 8.71
N GLN A 187 39.55 -25.36 7.52
CA GLN A 187 39.58 -24.60 6.27
C GLN A 187 38.21 -23.97 5.98
N LEU A 188 37.13 -24.76 6.05
CA LEU A 188 35.76 -24.29 5.88
C LEU A 188 35.39 -23.19 6.89
N LEU A 189 35.85 -23.29 8.15
CA LEU A 189 35.68 -22.23 9.14
C LEU A 189 36.38 -20.91 8.75
N GLY A 190 37.55 -20.98 8.11
CA GLY A 190 38.23 -19.80 7.55
C GLY A 190 37.50 -19.20 6.36
N ASP A 191 37.02 -20.03 5.43
CA ASP A 191 36.21 -19.59 4.28
C ASP A 191 34.89 -18.93 4.73
N VAL A 192 34.30 -19.42 5.83
CA VAL A 192 33.10 -18.86 6.48
C VAL A 192 33.39 -17.54 7.22
N GLU A 193 34.58 -17.35 7.78
CA GLU A 193 34.92 -16.15 8.56
C GLU A 193 34.79 -14.87 7.72
N GLY A 194 35.32 -14.86 6.50
CA GLY A 194 35.24 -13.69 5.61
C GLY A 194 33.80 -13.37 5.16
N VAL A 195 32.97 -14.39 4.98
CA VAL A 195 31.53 -14.22 4.71
C VAL A 195 30.82 -13.57 5.90
N SER A 196 31.18 -13.93 7.14
CA SER A 196 30.60 -13.31 8.34
C SER A 196 30.90 -11.81 8.47
N GLN A 197 31.98 -11.34 7.82
CA GLN A 197 32.37 -9.93 7.72
C GLN A 197 31.68 -9.22 6.54
N GLY A 198 30.87 -9.92 5.75
CA GLY A 198 30.08 -9.39 4.64
C GLY A 198 30.63 -9.72 3.24
N ASP A 199 31.72 -10.46 3.09
CA ASP A 199 32.28 -10.76 1.77
C ASP A 199 31.61 -11.96 1.09
N LEU A 200 30.53 -11.71 0.35
CA LEU A 200 29.76 -12.74 -0.37
C LEU A 200 30.41 -13.12 -1.72
N THR A 201 31.61 -12.60 -2.03
CA THR A 201 32.40 -13.02 -3.20
C THR A 201 33.20 -14.29 -2.94
N LEU A 202 33.45 -14.60 -1.65
CA LEU A 202 34.15 -15.79 -1.20
C LEU A 202 33.32 -17.05 -1.45
N ARG A 203 34.01 -18.18 -1.62
CA ARG A 203 33.43 -19.51 -1.80
C ARG A 203 34.31 -20.52 -1.08
N ALA A 204 33.69 -21.46 -0.38
CA ALA A 204 34.39 -22.57 0.25
C ALA A 204 34.85 -23.58 -0.81
N GLU A 205 36.00 -24.21 -0.59
CA GLU A 205 36.55 -25.22 -1.50
C GLU A 205 35.75 -26.53 -1.42
N ILE A 206 35.33 -27.07 -2.57
CA ILE A 206 34.49 -28.28 -2.65
C ILE A 206 35.38 -29.50 -2.87
N ASN A 207 35.75 -30.15 -1.76
CA ASN A 207 36.59 -31.36 -1.73
C ASN A 207 35.74 -32.66 -1.71
N GLU A 208 36.38 -33.81 -1.95
CA GLU A 208 35.70 -35.13 -1.85
C GLU A 208 35.57 -35.57 -0.38
N GLY A 209 34.36 -35.48 0.19
CA GLY A 209 34.08 -35.96 1.55
C GLY A 209 32.81 -35.35 2.14
N GLU A 210 32.50 -35.69 3.40
CA GLU A 210 31.34 -35.14 4.12
C GLU A 210 31.41 -33.61 4.26
N ILE A 211 32.60 -33.03 4.42
CA ILE A 211 32.78 -31.58 4.52
C ILE A 211 32.54 -30.89 3.16
N GLY A 212 32.85 -31.54 2.04
CA GLY A 212 32.57 -31.01 0.69
C GLY A 212 31.08 -30.80 0.43
N ILE A 213 30.23 -31.68 0.95
CA ILE A 213 28.77 -31.53 0.90
C ILE A 213 28.31 -30.29 1.71
N VAL A 214 28.93 -30.05 2.86
CA VAL A 214 28.66 -28.83 3.67
C VAL A 214 29.15 -27.57 2.96
N ALA A 215 30.30 -27.63 2.28
CA ALA A 215 30.84 -26.52 1.48
C ALA A 215 29.93 -26.17 0.28
N ASP A 216 29.34 -27.17 -0.40
CA ASP A 216 28.38 -26.96 -1.49
C ASP A 216 27.06 -26.32 -1.01
N PHE A 217 26.50 -26.82 0.10
CA PHE A 217 25.35 -26.18 0.76
C PHE A 217 25.67 -24.76 1.24
N PHE A 218 26.87 -24.52 1.78
CA PHE A 218 27.30 -23.18 2.18
C PHE A 218 27.41 -22.24 0.98
N ASN A 219 28.09 -22.65 -0.09
CA ASN A 219 28.21 -21.90 -1.35
C ASN A 219 26.83 -21.56 -1.94
N SER A 220 25.89 -22.51 -1.90
CA SER A 220 24.49 -22.30 -2.31
C SER A 220 23.79 -21.25 -1.45
N ILE A 221 24.02 -21.22 -0.13
CA ILE A 221 23.52 -20.16 0.76
C ILE A 221 24.14 -18.80 0.41
N ILE A 222 25.44 -18.74 0.10
CA ILE A 222 26.11 -17.47 -0.24
C ILE A 222 25.62 -16.91 -1.58
N GLU A 223 25.31 -17.78 -2.55
CA GLU A 223 24.69 -17.37 -3.82
C GLU A 223 23.27 -16.81 -3.62
N ASN A 224 22.42 -17.49 -2.83
CA ASN A 224 21.09 -16.96 -2.48
C ASN A 224 21.18 -15.64 -1.69
N LEU A 225 22.12 -15.51 -0.75
CA LEU A 225 22.34 -14.27 -0.01
C LEU A 225 22.83 -13.13 -0.91
N ARG A 226 23.72 -13.43 -1.87
CA ARG A 226 24.19 -12.46 -2.87
C ARG A 226 23.02 -11.95 -3.72
N ASP A 227 22.21 -12.86 -4.27
CA ASP A 227 21.05 -12.50 -5.09
C ASP A 227 20.06 -11.63 -4.31
N ILE A 228 19.82 -11.92 -3.04
CA ILE A 228 19.00 -11.08 -2.15
C ILE A 228 19.64 -9.70 -1.95
N VAL A 229 20.95 -9.61 -1.69
CA VAL A 229 21.65 -8.33 -1.51
C VAL A 229 21.61 -7.49 -2.79
N ASP A 230 21.89 -8.05 -3.96
CA ASP A 230 21.86 -7.33 -5.23
C ASP A 230 20.43 -6.92 -5.64
N GLN A 231 19.41 -7.74 -5.32
CA GLN A 231 18.00 -7.34 -5.46
C GLN A 231 17.62 -6.18 -4.54
N VAL A 232 18.04 -6.19 -3.26
CA VAL A 232 17.75 -5.10 -2.31
C VAL A 232 18.52 -3.81 -2.67
N LYS A 233 19.78 -3.92 -3.10
CA LYS A 233 20.62 -2.83 -3.64
C LYS A 233 19.96 -2.18 -4.87
N THR A 234 19.40 -2.98 -5.77
CA THR A 234 18.63 -2.53 -6.94
C THR A 234 17.31 -1.86 -6.53
N ALA A 235 16.54 -2.50 -5.65
CA ALA A 235 15.26 -1.97 -5.18
C ALA A 235 15.40 -0.65 -4.41
N ALA A 236 16.39 -0.53 -3.52
CA ALA A 236 16.68 0.71 -2.79
C ALA A 236 17.06 1.85 -3.76
N THR A 237 17.85 1.55 -4.81
CA THR A 237 18.19 2.52 -5.85
C THR A 237 16.96 2.98 -6.64
N GLN A 238 16.09 2.05 -7.04
CA GLN A 238 14.85 2.36 -7.77
C GLN A 238 13.86 3.17 -6.92
N VAL A 239 13.72 2.84 -5.62
CA VAL A 239 12.93 3.64 -4.67
C VAL A 239 13.47 5.05 -4.57
N ASN A 240 14.78 5.23 -4.42
CA ASN A 240 15.40 6.55 -4.28
C ASN A 240 15.16 7.44 -5.51
N VAL A 241 15.29 6.88 -6.73
CA VAL A 241 14.96 7.59 -7.99
C VAL A 241 13.50 8.01 -8.02
N SER A 242 12.56 7.08 -7.84
CA SER A 242 11.13 7.38 -7.94
C SER A 242 10.60 8.25 -6.80
N VAL A 243 11.26 8.28 -5.64
CA VAL A 243 10.95 9.22 -4.55
C VAL A 243 11.41 10.63 -4.90
N GLY A 244 12.58 10.80 -5.54
CA GLY A 244 13.04 12.11 -6.02
C GLY A 244 12.17 12.70 -7.14
N GLU A 245 11.72 11.86 -8.09
CA GLU A 245 10.75 12.26 -9.12
C GLU A 245 9.42 12.72 -8.49
N ASN A 246 8.92 11.98 -7.49
CA ASN A 246 7.71 12.34 -6.76
C ASN A 246 7.89 13.63 -5.93
N GLU A 247 9.04 13.86 -5.30
CA GLU A 247 9.29 15.10 -4.53
C GLU A 247 9.16 16.33 -5.44
N HIS A 248 9.78 16.28 -6.62
CA HIS A 248 9.72 17.37 -7.59
C HIS A 248 8.28 17.64 -8.07
N ALA A 249 7.53 16.58 -8.41
CA ALA A 249 6.13 16.70 -8.82
C ALA A 249 5.23 17.26 -7.71
N ILE A 250 5.44 16.85 -6.46
CA ILE A 250 4.72 17.32 -5.28
C ILE A 250 5.08 18.77 -4.93
N GLY A 251 6.33 19.19 -5.14
CA GLY A 251 6.74 20.60 -5.03
C GLY A 251 5.98 21.50 -6.02
N ILE A 252 5.93 21.09 -7.29
CA ILE A 252 5.16 21.80 -8.33
C ILE A 252 3.66 21.86 -7.97
N LEU A 253 3.09 20.78 -7.44
CA LEU A 253 1.70 20.76 -6.98
C LEU A 253 1.45 21.72 -5.81
N ALA A 254 2.40 21.85 -4.89
CA ALA A 254 2.29 22.79 -3.76
C ALA A 254 2.27 24.25 -4.22
N ASP A 255 3.10 24.60 -5.20
CA ASP A 255 3.21 25.96 -5.73
C ASP A 255 2.07 26.32 -6.70
N GLU A 256 1.62 25.41 -7.57
CA GLU A 256 0.45 25.71 -8.43
C GLU A 256 -0.85 25.78 -7.63
N ALA A 257 -0.97 25.05 -6.51
CA ALA A 257 -2.06 25.26 -5.56
C ALA A 257 -1.99 26.66 -4.90
N MET A 258 -0.80 27.16 -4.59
CA MET A 258 -0.60 28.54 -4.12
C MET A 258 -1.03 29.56 -5.18
N ASN A 259 -0.62 29.36 -6.44
CA ASN A 259 -1.02 30.19 -7.59
C ASN A 259 -2.54 30.16 -7.81
N GLN A 260 -3.18 28.99 -7.64
CA GLN A 260 -4.62 28.83 -7.77
C GLN A 260 -5.36 29.65 -6.71
N ALA A 261 -4.92 29.62 -5.45
CA ALA A 261 -5.50 30.45 -4.39
C ALA A 261 -5.38 31.96 -4.72
N THR A 262 -4.23 32.41 -5.22
CA THR A 262 -4.05 33.81 -5.68
C THR A 262 -4.95 34.17 -6.86
N ARG A 263 -5.17 33.26 -7.83
CA ARG A 263 -6.10 33.45 -8.96
C ARG A 263 -7.56 33.53 -8.50
N VAL A 264 -7.93 32.77 -7.49
CA VAL A 264 -9.27 32.83 -6.89
C VAL A 264 -9.51 34.17 -6.19
N ASP A 265 -8.51 34.73 -5.49
CA ASP A 265 -8.63 36.05 -4.84
C ASP A 265 -8.89 37.18 -5.85
N ASN A 266 -8.15 37.19 -6.98
CA ASN A 266 -8.41 38.09 -8.11
C ASN A 266 -9.81 37.87 -8.74
N THR A 267 -10.35 36.65 -8.66
CA THR A 267 -11.71 36.34 -9.13
C THR A 267 -12.76 36.87 -8.15
N LEU A 268 -12.50 36.85 -6.84
CA LEU A 268 -13.38 37.42 -5.81
C LEU A 268 -13.48 38.96 -5.93
N ASP A 269 -12.36 39.66 -6.10
CA ASP A 269 -12.33 41.10 -6.41
C ASP A 269 -13.11 41.44 -7.70
N SER A 270 -13.01 40.59 -8.72
CA SER A 270 -13.77 40.73 -9.96
C SER A 270 -15.29 40.55 -9.74
N LEU A 271 -15.71 39.62 -8.86
CA LEU A 271 -17.11 39.40 -8.49
C LEU A 271 -17.69 40.53 -7.64
N GLU A 272 -16.89 41.15 -6.78
CA GLU A 272 -17.31 42.35 -6.03
C GLU A 272 -17.59 43.52 -6.99
N LYS A 273 -16.65 43.79 -7.90
CA LYS A 273 -16.82 44.80 -8.97
C LYS A 273 -18.03 44.51 -9.87
N MET A 274 -18.26 43.24 -10.21
CA MET A 274 -19.44 42.82 -10.95
C MET A 274 -20.73 43.10 -10.17
N THR A 275 -20.75 42.80 -8.87
CA THR A 275 -21.89 43.06 -7.97
C THR A 275 -22.21 44.55 -7.87
N SER A 276 -21.20 45.42 -7.73
CA SER A 276 -21.38 46.88 -7.77
C SER A 276 -21.92 47.36 -9.12
N SER A 277 -21.46 46.77 -10.23
CA SER A 277 -21.95 47.08 -11.58
C SER A 277 -23.43 46.71 -11.75
N ILE A 278 -23.84 45.51 -11.27
CA ILE A 278 -25.23 45.05 -11.30
C ILE A 278 -26.14 45.98 -10.48
N GLN A 279 -25.70 46.44 -9.31
CA GLN A 279 -26.41 47.44 -8.50
C GLN A 279 -26.58 48.78 -9.23
N ALA A 280 -25.54 49.24 -9.95
CA ALA A 280 -25.62 50.44 -10.78
C ALA A 280 -26.60 50.26 -11.97
N VAL A 281 -26.67 49.08 -12.58
CA VAL A 281 -27.67 48.77 -13.61
C VAL A 281 -29.10 48.82 -13.03
N ALA A 282 -29.32 48.26 -11.84
CA ALA A 282 -30.62 48.28 -11.17
C ALA A 282 -31.09 49.72 -10.87
N GLU A 283 -30.21 50.59 -10.35
CA GLU A 283 -30.55 52.00 -10.09
C GLU A 283 -30.80 52.78 -11.38
N ASN A 284 -30.00 52.55 -12.44
CA ASN A 284 -30.24 53.15 -13.75
C ASN A 284 -31.58 52.70 -14.34
N ALA A 285 -31.96 51.43 -14.19
CA ALA A 285 -33.25 50.93 -14.63
C ALA A 285 -34.41 51.59 -13.86
N ARG A 286 -34.28 51.72 -12.53
CA ARG A 286 -35.24 52.44 -11.67
C ARG A 286 -35.37 53.92 -12.05
N SER A 287 -34.25 54.57 -12.38
CA SER A 287 -34.24 55.97 -12.86
C SER A 287 -34.96 56.10 -14.21
N ALA A 288 -34.66 55.21 -15.17
CA ALA A 288 -35.32 55.18 -16.47
C ALA A 288 -36.84 54.90 -16.37
N ALA A 289 -37.29 54.06 -15.43
CA ALA A 289 -38.71 53.76 -15.22
C ALA A 289 -39.46 55.01 -14.74
N ASN A 290 -38.86 55.79 -13.84
CA ASN A 290 -39.40 57.09 -13.44
C ASN A 290 -39.48 58.10 -14.59
N VAL A 291 -38.57 58.04 -15.57
CA VAL A 291 -38.64 58.88 -16.79
C VAL A 291 -39.75 58.40 -17.72
N ALA A 292 -39.89 57.08 -17.94
CA ALA A 292 -40.95 56.50 -18.76
C ALA A 292 -42.34 56.79 -18.18
N HIS A 293 -42.52 56.66 -16.87
CA HIS A 293 -43.78 57.03 -16.19
C HIS A 293 -44.12 58.52 -16.36
N LYS A 294 -43.13 59.42 -16.27
CA LYS A 294 -43.32 60.86 -16.53
C LYS A 294 -43.69 61.15 -17.99
N ALA A 295 -43.06 60.48 -18.94
CA ALA A 295 -43.38 60.59 -20.36
C ALA A 295 -44.83 60.12 -20.65
N SER A 296 -45.22 58.98 -20.09
CA SER A 296 -46.58 58.44 -20.18
C SER A 296 -47.64 59.42 -19.66
N SER A 297 -47.44 59.94 -18.43
CA SER A 297 -48.35 60.92 -17.81
C SER A 297 -48.40 62.25 -18.57
N THR A 298 -47.27 62.70 -19.12
CA THR A 298 -47.23 63.91 -19.95
C THR A 298 -47.97 63.71 -21.27
N ALA A 299 -47.88 62.53 -21.89
CA ALA A 299 -48.63 62.19 -23.09
C ALA A 299 -50.14 62.10 -22.84
N GLU A 300 -50.55 61.55 -21.69
CA GLU A 300 -51.96 61.51 -21.25
C GLU A 300 -52.54 62.92 -21.03
N ILE A 301 -51.87 63.77 -20.25
CA ILE A 301 -52.25 65.18 -20.05
C ILE A 301 -52.33 65.94 -21.39
N SER A 302 -51.37 65.70 -22.29
CA SER A 302 -51.36 66.30 -23.62
C SER A 302 -52.53 65.80 -24.49
N SER A 303 -52.92 64.53 -24.37
CA SER A 303 -54.06 63.97 -25.09
C SER A 303 -55.37 64.65 -24.68
N THR A 304 -55.61 64.82 -23.38
CA THR A 304 -56.76 65.56 -22.85
C THR A 304 -56.75 67.04 -23.25
N ALA A 305 -55.56 67.65 -23.42
CA ALA A 305 -55.45 68.99 -23.98
C ALA A 305 -55.87 69.04 -25.45
N MET A 306 -55.39 68.09 -26.27
CA MET A 306 -55.77 67.98 -27.70
C MET A 306 -57.26 67.71 -27.88
N GLU A 307 -57.90 66.91 -27.03
CA GLU A 307 -59.35 66.69 -27.06
C GLU A 307 -60.15 67.99 -26.87
N LYS A 308 -59.75 68.82 -25.90
CA LYS A 308 -60.34 70.16 -25.71
C LYS A 308 -60.05 71.10 -26.89
N THR A 309 -58.90 70.94 -27.55
CA THR A 309 -58.59 71.65 -28.79
C THR A 309 -59.51 71.23 -29.93
N VAL A 310 -59.77 69.93 -30.14
CA VAL A 310 -60.75 69.45 -31.14
C VAL A 310 -62.14 70.00 -30.85
N GLU A 311 -62.60 69.94 -29.59
CA GLU A 311 -63.89 70.51 -29.19
C GLU A 311 -63.98 72.01 -29.53
N THR A 312 -62.96 72.78 -29.17
CA THR A 312 -62.87 74.22 -29.45
C THR A 312 -62.87 74.52 -30.95
N ILE A 313 -62.17 73.72 -31.76
CA ILE A 313 -62.13 73.85 -33.23
C ILE A 313 -63.50 73.50 -33.84
N MET A 314 -64.23 72.51 -33.31
CA MET A 314 -65.61 72.21 -33.73
C MET A 314 -66.59 73.34 -33.38
N GLN A 315 -66.47 73.93 -32.19
CA GLN A 315 -67.26 75.12 -31.81
C GLN A 315 -66.96 76.31 -32.74
N LEU A 316 -65.68 76.59 -33.01
CA LEU A 316 -65.23 77.63 -33.95
C LEU A 316 -65.78 77.40 -35.37
N ARG A 317 -65.78 76.16 -35.87
CA ARG A 317 -66.35 75.82 -37.18
C ARG A 317 -67.83 76.23 -37.25
N ASN A 318 -68.61 75.89 -36.23
CA ASN A 318 -70.04 76.21 -36.16
C ASN A 318 -70.27 77.73 -36.14
N SER A 319 -69.47 78.49 -35.38
CA SER A 319 -69.55 79.96 -35.36
C SER A 319 -69.18 80.61 -36.70
N VAL A 320 -68.21 80.07 -37.44
CA VAL A 320 -67.86 80.54 -38.80
C VAL A 320 -69.00 80.23 -39.78
N GLU A 321 -69.64 79.06 -39.66
CA GLU A 321 -70.75 78.66 -40.51
C GLU A 321 -72.02 79.51 -40.27
N GLU A 322 -72.34 79.82 -39.01
CA GLU A 322 -73.41 80.76 -38.63
C GLU A 322 -73.12 82.20 -39.11
N ALA A 323 -71.87 82.67 -38.96
CA ALA A 323 -71.46 83.99 -39.44
C ALA A 323 -71.57 84.08 -40.98
N ALA A 324 -71.18 83.04 -41.71
CA ALA A 324 -71.32 82.97 -43.16
C ALA A 324 -72.79 82.99 -43.61
N GLU A 325 -73.71 82.41 -42.84
CA GLU A 325 -75.15 82.56 -43.12
C GLU A 325 -75.65 83.99 -42.88
N LYS A 326 -75.25 84.63 -41.77
CA LYS A 326 -75.63 86.02 -41.45
C LYS A 326 -75.14 86.99 -42.54
N VAL A 327 -73.88 86.87 -43.00
CA VAL A 327 -73.35 87.69 -44.10
C VAL A 327 -74.06 87.39 -45.44
N ARG A 328 -74.35 86.11 -45.73
CA ARG A 328 -75.14 85.74 -46.93
C ARG A 328 -76.55 86.33 -46.88
N ASN A 329 -77.17 86.42 -45.70
CA ASN A 329 -78.49 87.02 -45.51
C ASN A 329 -78.44 88.56 -45.59
N LEU A 330 -77.35 89.20 -45.15
CA LEU A 330 -77.09 90.62 -45.41
C LEU A 330 -76.96 90.91 -46.92
N GLY A 331 -76.23 90.09 -47.67
CA GLY A 331 -76.13 90.21 -49.13
C GLY A 331 -77.50 90.13 -49.84
N LYS A 332 -78.38 89.20 -49.41
CA LYS A 332 -79.77 89.11 -49.88
C LYS A 332 -80.60 90.35 -49.52
N ALA A 333 -80.33 90.99 -48.39
CA ALA A 333 -81.01 92.23 -48.00
C ALA A 333 -80.56 93.41 -48.88
N SER A 334 -79.25 93.55 -49.12
CA SER A 334 -78.70 94.59 -50.01
C SER A 334 -79.15 94.47 -51.46
N ASP A 335 -79.38 93.25 -51.97
CA ASP A 335 -80.02 93.01 -53.28
C ASP A 335 -81.49 93.51 -53.31
N LYS A 336 -82.27 93.25 -52.26
CA LYS A 336 -83.64 93.78 -52.14
C LYS A 336 -83.67 95.31 -52.08
N ILE A 337 -82.77 95.92 -51.29
CA ILE A 337 -82.69 97.38 -51.17
C ILE A 337 -82.25 98.00 -52.50
N SER A 338 -81.28 97.40 -53.20
CA SER A 338 -80.85 97.85 -54.54
C SER A 338 -82.01 97.91 -55.52
N LYS A 339 -82.85 96.86 -55.60
CA LYS A 339 -84.05 96.84 -56.44
C LYS A 339 -85.05 97.94 -56.10
N VAL A 340 -85.22 98.28 -54.83
CA VAL A 340 -86.06 99.41 -54.39
C VAL A 340 -85.44 100.75 -54.78
N ILE A 341 -84.13 100.92 -54.63
CA ILE A 341 -83.41 102.15 -55.00
C ILE A 341 -83.45 102.39 -56.52
N THR A 342 -83.29 101.36 -57.35
CA THR A 342 -83.46 101.46 -58.80
C THR A 342 -84.89 101.87 -59.17
N LEU A 343 -85.91 101.38 -58.47
CA LEU A 343 -87.31 101.82 -58.67
C LEU A 343 -87.52 103.29 -58.24
N ILE A 344 -86.95 103.73 -57.10
CA ILE A 344 -87.05 105.13 -56.66
C ILE A 344 -86.32 106.05 -57.66
N ASN A 345 -85.17 105.65 -58.21
CA ASN A 345 -84.48 106.38 -59.27
C ASN A 345 -85.36 106.50 -60.53
N GLN A 346 -86.00 105.42 -60.97
CA GLN A 346 -86.96 105.45 -62.08
C GLN A 346 -88.15 106.39 -61.81
N ILE A 347 -88.68 106.39 -60.58
CA ILE A 347 -89.75 107.32 -60.16
C ILE A 347 -89.23 108.76 -60.17
N ALA A 348 -88.04 109.04 -59.61
CA ALA A 348 -87.44 110.37 -59.56
C ALA A 348 -87.19 110.93 -60.98
N LEU A 349 -86.62 110.13 -61.89
CA LEU A 349 -86.46 110.50 -63.29
C LEU A 349 -87.81 110.77 -64.00
N LYS A 350 -88.83 109.97 -63.73
CA LYS A 350 -90.19 110.17 -64.27
C LYS A 350 -90.86 111.41 -63.70
N THR A 351 -90.70 111.69 -62.41
CA THR A 351 -91.21 112.91 -61.75
C THR A 351 -90.51 114.14 -62.29
N ASN A 352 -89.19 114.11 -62.48
CA ASN A 352 -88.44 115.19 -63.12
C ASN A 352 -88.94 115.47 -64.56
N TYR A 353 -89.16 114.42 -65.35
CA TYR A 353 -89.73 114.54 -66.70
C TYR A 353 -91.15 115.14 -66.69
N LEU A 354 -92.02 114.68 -65.79
CA LEU A 354 -93.37 115.26 -65.62
C LEU A 354 -93.34 116.72 -65.16
N ALA A 355 -92.41 117.06 -64.27
CA ALA A 355 -92.21 118.40 -63.74
C ALA A 355 -91.70 119.38 -64.80
N VAL A 356 -90.74 118.96 -65.64
CA VAL A 356 -90.29 119.73 -66.82
C VAL A 356 -91.46 119.98 -67.78
N ASN A 357 -92.25 118.95 -68.11
CA ASN A 357 -93.42 119.11 -68.98
C ASN A 357 -94.48 120.05 -68.37
N ALA A 358 -94.73 119.95 -67.06
CA ALA A 358 -95.65 120.84 -66.36
C ALA A 358 -95.14 122.29 -66.31
N SER A 359 -93.83 122.51 -66.15
CA SER A 359 -93.23 123.85 -66.17
C SER A 359 -93.30 124.48 -67.57
N ILE A 360 -93.12 123.69 -68.64
CA ILE A 360 -93.31 124.12 -70.04
C ILE A 360 -94.77 124.52 -70.29
N GLU A 361 -95.74 123.67 -69.94
CA GLU A 361 -97.16 123.95 -70.20
C GLU A 361 -97.70 125.10 -69.32
N ALA A 362 -97.20 125.24 -68.09
CA ALA A 362 -97.48 126.40 -67.24
C ALA A 362 -96.87 127.70 -67.81
N SER A 363 -95.64 127.66 -68.33
CA SER A 363 -95.03 128.81 -69.03
C SER A 363 -95.82 129.21 -70.29
N ARG A 364 -96.42 128.23 -70.96
CA ARG A 364 -97.29 128.40 -72.13
C ARG A 364 -98.67 128.97 -71.79
N ALA A 365 -99.12 128.88 -70.53
CA ALA A 365 -100.39 129.44 -70.06
C ALA A 365 -100.32 130.97 -69.74
N GLY A 366 -99.15 131.60 -69.83
CA GLY A 366 -98.99 133.04 -69.61
C GLY A 366 -98.99 133.45 -68.14
N GLU A 367 -99.55 134.61 -67.81
CA GLU A 367 -99.50 135.18 -66.45
C GLU A 367 -100.19 134.30 -65.41
N GLU A 368 -101.37 133.74 -65.74
CA GLU A 368 -102.10 132.75 -64.93
C GLU A 368 -101.26 131.49 -64.61
N GLY A 369 -100.27 131.17 -65.44
CA GLY A 369 -99.42 129.99 -65.30
C GLY A 369 -98.19 130.16 -64.42
N GLN A 370 -97.77 131.40 -64.09
CA GLN A 370 -96.46 131.64 -63.46
C GLN A 370 -96.28 130.92 -62.11
N GLY A 371 -97.31 130.90 -61.26
CA GLY A 371 -97.28 130.20 -59.98
C GLY A 371 -97.09 128.68 -60.14
N PHE A 372 -97.74 128.08 -61.14
CA PHE A 372 -97.57 126.66 -61.45
C PHE A 372 -96.19 126.36 -62.08
N ALA A 373 -95.65 127.27 -62.89
CA ALA A 373 -94.33 127.11 -63.51
C ALA A 373 -93.21 127.04 -62.46
N VAL A 374 -93.27 127.89 -61.43
CA VAL A 374 -92.32 127.88 -60.29
C VAL A 374 -92.44 126.59 -59.46
N VAL A 375 -93.65 126.18 -59.11
CA VAL A 375 -93.87 124.92 -58.35
C VAL A 375 -93.39 123.71 -59.15
N ALA A 376 -93.65 123.67 -60.46
CA ALA A 376 -93.16 122.61 -61.33
C ALA A 376 -91.62 122.61 -61.44
N GLN A 377 -90.97 123.77 -61.50
CA GLN A 377 -89.52 123.85 -61.50
C GLN A 377 -88.90 123.35 -60.19
N GLU A 378 -89.48 123.69 -59.03
CA GLU A 378 -89.00 123.19 -57.73
C GLU A 378 -89.21 121.68 -57.58
N VAL A 379 -90.36 121.13 -58.02
CA VAL A 379 -90.59 119.68 -58.05
C VAL A 379 -89.59 118.97 -58.97
N GLY A 380 -89.22 119.57 -60.11
CA GLY A 380 -88.17 119.07 -60.99
C GLY A 380 -86.79 119.07 -60.31
N GLN A 381 -86.44 120.16 -59.62
CA GLN A 381 -85.20 120.27 -58.85
C GLN A 381 -85.11 119.21 -57.75
N LEU A 382 -86.16 119.03 -56.95
CA LEU A 382 -86.25 117.99 -55.91
C LEU A 382 -86.17 116.58 -56.50
N ALA A 383 -86.82 116.33 -57.64
CA ALA A 383 -86.76 115.04 -58.33
C ALA A 383 -85.35 114.75 -58.90
N SER A 384 -84.66 115.76 -59.43
CA SER A 384 -83.26 115.67 -59.88
C SER A 384 -82.29 115.39 -58.72
N GLN A 385 -82.47 116.08 -57.59
CA GLN A 385 -81.71 115.80 -56.36
C GLN A 385 -81.98 114.39 -55.82
N SER A 386 -83.24 113.94 -55.85
CA SER A 386 -83.62 112.57 -55.47
C SER A 386 -82.97 111.52 -56.36
N ALA A 387 -82.97 111.71 -57.68
CA ALA A 387 -82.30 110.81 -58.62
C ALA A 387 -80.78 110.72 -58.35
N LYS A 388 -80.13 111.87 -58.10
CA LYS A 388 -78.70 111.91 -57.71
C LYS A 388 -78.44 111.13 -56.41
N ALA A 389 -79.23 111.38 -55.37
CA ALA A 389 -79.12 110.69 -54.09
C ALA A 389 -79.34 109.17 -54.23
N THR A 390 -80.32 108.72 -55.03
CA THR A 390 -80.51 107.29 -55.29
C THR A 390 -79.31 106.65 -56.00
N LYS A 391 -78.63 107.38 -56.90
CA LYS A 391 -77.43 106.87 -57.59
C LYS A 391 -76.22 106.78 -56.66
N GLU A 392 -76.09 107.69 -55.70
CA GLU A 392 -75.08 107.61 -54.64
C GLU A 392 -75.32 106.41 -53.72
N ILE A 393 -76.59 106.14 -53.35
CA ILE A 393 -76.98 104.94 -52.59
C ILE A 393 -76.77 103.65 -53.39
N GLU A 394 -77.05 103.66 -54.71
CA GLU A 394 -76.82 102.52 -55.62
C GLU A 394 -75.34 102.12 -55.65
N GLN A 395 -74.42 103.08 -55.67
CA GLN A 395 -72.98 102.82 -55.56
C GLN A 395 -72.58 102.24 -54.19
N ILE A 396 -73.14 102.76 -53.09
CA ILE A 396 -72.88 102.22 -51.74
C ILE A 396 -73.37 100.77 -51.64
N LEU A 397 -74.54 100.45 -52.18
CA LEU A 397 -75.08 99.09 -52.21
C LEU A 397 -74.25 98.15 -53.09
N ALA A 398 -73.72 98.62 -54.22
CA ALA A 398 -72.79 97.84 -55.05
C ALA A 398 -71.51 97.48 -54.28
N ASN A 399 -70.94 98.42 -53.51
CA ASN A 399 -69.77 98.16 -52.66
C ASN A 399 -70.10 97.12 -51.57
N ILE A 400 -71.21 97.29 -50.84
CA ILE A 400 -71.66 96.32 -49.82
C ILE A 400 -71.90 94.93 -50.44
N GLN A 401 -72.46 94.84 -51.65
CA GLN A 401 -72.63 93.58 -52.37
C GLN A 401 -71.30 92.95 -52.83
N GLN A 402 -70.22 93.71 -52.95
CA GLN A 402 -68.88 93.19 -53.25
C GLN A 402 -68.18 92.72 -51.97
N GLU A 403 -68.12 93.57 -50.95
CA GLU A 403 -67.54 93.25 -49.63
C GLU A 403 -68.19 92.00 -49.01
N THR A 404 -69.52 91.86 -49.08
CA THR A 404 -70.22 90.66 -48.57
C THR A 404 -69.88 89.38 -49.34
N LYS A 405 -69.54 89.44 -50.63
CA LYS A 405 -69.04 88.26 -51.38
C LYS A 405 -67.62 87.89 -50.94
N GLU A 406 -66.77 88.89 -50.78
CA GLU A 406 -65.37 88.71 -50.35
C GLU A 406 -65.30 88.11 -48.95
N VAL A 407 -66.11 88.61 -48.00
CA VAL A 407 -66.23 88.04 -46.65
C VAL A 407 -66.77 86.60 -46.69
N VAL A 408 -67.77 86.28 -47.51
CA VAL A 408 -68.26 84.89 -47.66
C VAL A 408 -67.20 83.96 -48.26
N GLN A 409 -66.38 84.44 -49.19
CA GLN A 409 -65.26 83.65 -49.75
C GLN A 409 -64.12 83.48 -48.74
N ALA A 410 -63.81 84.51 -47.95
CA ALA A 410 -62.84 84.42 -46.85
C ALA A 410 -63.30 83.43 -45.77
N MET A 411 -64.58 83.47 -45.38
CA MET A 411 -65.17 82.50 -44.44
C MET A 411 -65.12 81.07 -44.99
N LYS A 412 -65.42 80.86 -46.28
CA LYS A 412 -65.29 79.54 -46.93
C LYS A 412 -63.85 79.02 -46.89
N ASN A 413 -62.86 79.88 -47.14
CA ASN A 413 -61.44 79.50 -47.01
C ASN A 413 -61.09 79.16 -45.55
N GLY A 414 -61.60 79.94 -44.59
CA GLY A 414 -61.46 79.68 -43.16
C GLY A 414 -62.04 78.33 -42.74
N THR A 415 -63.19 77.91 -43.26
CA THR A 415 -63.76 76.57 -43.00
C THR A 415 -62.83 75.44 -43.46
N VAL A 416 -62.14 75.61 -44.59
CA VAL A 416 -61.15 74.62 -45.08
C VAL A 416 -59.92 74.59 -44.16
N GLN A 417 -59.40 75.75 -43.76
CA GLN A 417 -58.27 75.84 -42.81
C GLN A 417 -58.60 75.24 -41.45
N VAL A 418 -59.81 75.47 -40.94
CA VAL A 418 -60.34 74.86 -39.70
C VAL A 418 -60.40 73.33 -39.84
N SER A 419 -60.87 72.81 -40.97
CA SER A 419 -60.93 71.35 -41.21
C SER A 419 -59.56 70.68 -41.27
N GLU A 420 -58.56 71.33 -41.86
CA GLU A 420 -57.18 70.81 -41.88
C GLU A 420 -56.51 70.94 -40.50
N GLY A 421 -56.83 72.00 -39.74
CA GLY A 421 -56.45 72.15 -38.34
C GLY A 421 -56.94 70.99 -37.48
N THR A 422 -58.20 70.57 -37.61
CA THR A 422 -58.73 69.37 -36.93
C THR A 422 -57.92 68.12 -37.29
N ARG A 423 -57.60 67.94 -38.58
CA ARG A 423 -56.86 66.76 -39.07
C ARG A 423 -55.48 66.65 -38.43
N LEU A 424 -54.75 67.77 -38.32
CA LEU A 424 -53.43 67.83 -37.70
C LEU A 424 -53.46 67.60 -36.18
N VAL A 425 -54.54 68.01 -35.50
CA VAL A 425 -54.73 67.74 -34.06
C VAL A 425 -55.03 66.26 -33.79
N GLU A 426 -55.85 65.60 -34.61
CA GLU A 426 -56.09 64.15 -34.51
C GLU A 426 -54.84 63.33 -34.84
N GLU A 427 -54.05 63.75 -35.84
CA GLU A 427 -52.74 63.15 -36.14
C GLU A 427 -51.77 63.28 -34.95
N SER A 428 -51.76 64.45 -34.29
CA SER A 428 -50.98 64.68 -33.07
C SER A 428 -51.46 63.80 -31.89
N LYS A 429 -52.78 63.61 -31.75
CA LYS A 429 -53.40 62.74 -30.73
C LYS A 429 -52.99 61.28 -30.91
N ALA A 430 -52.95 60.79 -32.15
CA ALA A 430 -52.45 59.44 -32.46
C ALA A 430 -50.95 59.29 -32.10
N GLY A 431 -50.13 60.32 -32.34
CA GLY A 431 -48.73 60.36 -31.89
C GLY A 431 -48.58 60.25 -30.37
N LEU A 432 -49.40 60.96 -29.60
CA LEU A 432 -49.41 60.90 -28.13
C LEU A 432 -49.81 59.51 -27.60
N ALA A 433 -50.80 58.86 -28.22
CA ALA A 433 -51.18 57.48 -27.88
C ALA A 433 -50.06 56.46 -28.15
N SER A 434 -49.24 56.68 -29.18
CA SER A 434 -48.03 55.90 -29.44
C SER A 434 -46.99 56.10 -28.34
N ILE A 435 -46.71 57.35 -27.94
CA ILE A 435 -45.78 57.68 -26.85
C ILE A 435 -46.21 57.02 -25.53
N PHE A 436 -47.49 57.06 -25.19
CA PHE A 436 -48.04 56.37 -24.01
C PHE A 436 -47.79 54.86 -24.06
N THR A 437 -48.05 54.24 -25.21
CA THR A 437 -47.86 52.79 -25.42
C THR A 437 -46.39 52.38 -25.28
N VAL A 438 -45.47 53.11 -25.94
CA VAL A 438 -44.02 52.86 -25.86
C VAL A 438 -43.49 53.11 -24.44
N SER A 439 -43.96 54.16 -23.76
CA SER A 439 -43.56 54.46 -22.38
C SER A 439 -43.94 53.33 -21.42
N ARG A 440 -45.12 52.72 -21.60
CA ARG A 440 -45.56 51.56 -20.82
C ARG A 440 -44.74 50.29 -21.13
N GLN A 441 -44.36 50.06 -22.39
CA GLN A 441 -43.47 48.96 -22.75
C GLN A 441 -42.07 49.12 -22.13
N ILE A 442 -41.54 50.35 -22.10
CA ILE A 442 -40.26 50.67 -21.45
C ILE A 442 -40.34 50.38 -19.94
N ASP A 443 -41.39 50.83 -19.24
CA ASP A 443 -41.60 50.52 -17.82
C ASP A 443 -41.61 49.01 -17.53
N GLN A 444 -42.33 48.21 -18.34
CA GLN A 444 -42.35 46.75 -18.21
C GLN A 444 -40.96 46.11 -18.43
N LEU A 445 -40.20 46.56 -19.42
CA LEU A 445 -38.83 46.08 -19.66
C LEU A 445 -37.88 46.42 -18.51
N LEU A 446 -38.05 47.59 -17.89
CA LEU A 446 -37.21 48.03 -16.77
C LEU A 446 -37.56 47.32 -15.45
N GLN A 447 -38.82 46.93 -15.26
CA GLN A 447 -39.22 46.02 -14.17
C GLN A 447 -38.55 44.64 -14.33
N LEU A 448 -38.52 44.08 -15.55
CA LEU A 448 -37.79 42.84 -15.84
C LEU A 448 -36.29 42.98 -15.57
N ILE A 449 -35.66 44.09 -16.00
CA ILE A 449 -34.24 44.35 -15.71
C ILE A 449 -33.99 44.43 -14.21
N SER A 450 -34.87 45.09 -13.44
CA SER A 450 -34.76 45.15 -11.96
C SER A 450 -34.89 43.78 -11.29
N GLN A 451 -35.66 42.85 -11.88
CA GLN A 451 -35.78 41.48 -11.39
C GLN A 451 -34.53 40.65 -11.75
N GLU A 452 -34.07 40.72 -13.00
CA GLU A 452 -32.85 40.03 -13.45
C GLU A 452 -31.59 40.50 -12.72
N THR A 453 -31.44 41.80 -12.45
CA THR A 453 -30.31 42.28 -11.63
C THR A 453 -30.36 41.73 -10.20
N THR A 454 -31.56 41.49 -9.64
CA THR A 454 -31.70 40.86 -8.32
C THR A 454 -31.25 39.39 -8.37
N THR A 455 -31.63 38.65 -9.42
CA THR A 455 -31.14 37.29 -9.68
C THR A 455 -29.62 37.26 -9.82
N GLN A 456 -29.04 38.18 -10.60
CA GLN A 456 -27.59 38.25 -10.83
C GLN A 456 -26.78 38.57 -9.55
N VAL A 457 -27.29 39.40 -8.63
CA VAL A 457 -26.66 39.60 -7.31
C VAL A 457 -26.63 38.28 -6.52
N ASN A 458 -27.75 37.55 -6.47
CA ASN A 458 -27.82 36.26 -5.77
C ASN A 458 -26.86 35.23 -6.38
N THR A 459 -26.78 35.14 -7.72
CA THR A 459 -25.81 34.28 -8.41
C THR A 459 -24.37 34.69 -8.11
N SER A 460 -24.07 36.00 -8.08
CA SER A 460 -22.73 36.52 -7.75
C SER A 460 -22.29 36.14 -6.33
N GLN A 461 -23.22 36.16 -5.36
CA GLN A 461 -22.99 35.70 -4.00
C GLN A 461 -22.68 34.19 -3.96
N THR A 462 -23.48 33.34 -4.62
CA THR A 462 -23.22 31.89 -4.68
C THR A 462 -21.88 31.58 -5.35
N VAL A 463 -21.49 32.29 -6.41
CA VAL A 463 -20.17 32.11 -7.04
C VAL A 463 -19.05 32.60 -6.13
N SER A 464 -19.24 33.67 -5.34
CA SER A 464 -18.28 34.10 -4.31
C SER A 464 -18.05 33.03 -3.23
N GLU A 465 -19.11 32.35 -2.80
CA GLU A 465 -19.03 31.26 -1.82
C GLU A 465 -18.30 30.03 -2.37
N LEU A 466 -18.63 29.61 -3.60
CA LEU A 466 -17.91 28.55 -4.32
C LEU A 466 -16.43 28.89 -4.54
N MET A 467 -16.10 30.14 -4.89
CA MET A 467 -14.72 30.59 -5.02
C MET A 467 -13.98 30.50 -3.67
N LYS A 468 -14.59 30.92 -2.56
CA LYS A 468 -14.00 30.76 -1.21
C LYS A 468 -13.76 29.30 -0.85
N GLU A 469 -14.64 28.39 -1.25
CA GLU A 469 -14.40 26.95 -1.09
C GLU A 469 -13.19 26.47 -1.91
N VAL A 470 -13.07 26.89 -3.18
CA VAL A 470 -11.92 26.55 -4.03
C VAL A 470 -10.60 27.07 -3.43
N ALA A 471 -10.54 28.31 -2.94
CA ALA A 471 -9.36 28.82 -2.24
C ALA A 471 -9.01 27.96 -1.00
N GLY A 472 -10.02 27.53 -0.24
CA GLY A 472 -9.85 26.62 0.89
C GLY A 472 -9.35 25.22 0.47
N VAL A 473 -9.78 24.70 -0.67
CA VAL A 473 -9.24 23.47 -1.27
C VAL A 473 -7.77 23.69 -1.67
N SER A 474 -7.46 24.75 -2.40
CA SER A 474 -6.10 25.07 -2.85
C SER A 474 -5.10 25.22 -1.69
N SER A 475 -5.47 25.90 -0.60
CA SER A 475 -4.63 25.96 0.61
C SER A 475 -4.33 24.55 1.14
N ARG A 476 -5.38 23.73 1.37
CA ARG A 476 -5.21 22.35 1.86
C ARG A 476 -4.38 21.48 0.91
N THR A 477 -4.46 21.69 -0.40
CA THR A 477 -3.61 21.01 -1.38
C THR A 477 -2.15 21.42 -1.25
N SER A 478 -1.85 22.71 -1.05
CA SER A 478 -0.47 23.17 -0.81
C SER A 478 0.09 22.60 0.50
N ASP A 479 -0.68 22.67 1.59
CA ASP A 479 -0.30 22.14 2.90
C ASP A 479 -0.07 20.63 2.87
N SER A 480 -0.98 19.87 2.24
CA SER A 480 -0.86 18.42 2.08
C SER A 480 0.33 18.04 1.21
N SER A 481 0.62 18.81 0.15
CA SER A 481 1.78 18.59 -0.72
C SER A 481 3.09 18.84 0.04
N ARG A 482 3.17 19.89 0.87
CA ARG A 482 4.31 20.13 1.77
C ARG A 482 4.50 18.99 2.78
N GLN A 483 3.41 18.42 3.31
CA GLN A 483 3.49 17.24 4.17
C GLN A 483 3.99 15.99 3.43
N VAL A 484 3.50 15.74 2.21
CA VAL A 484 3.95 14.60 1.38
C VAL A 484 5.42 14.75 1.00
N SER A 485 5.89 15.94 0.62
CA SER A 485 7.31 16.23 0.36
C SER A 485 8.19 15.88 1.58
N LYS A 486 7.77 16.24 2.79
CA LYS A 486 8.49 15.87 4.02
C LYS A 486 8.57 14.35 4.22
N SER A 487 7.48 13.61 3.99
CA SER A 487 7.50 12.14 4.10
C SER A 487 8.26 11.44 2.96
N LEU A 488 8.37 12.07 1.78
CA LEU A 488 9.26 11.62 0.71
C LEU A 488 10.73 11.80 1.12
N GLN A 489 11.11 12.94 1.72
CA GLN A 489 12.47 13.16 2.28
C GLN A 489 12.82 12.14 3.39
N GLU A 490 11.85 11.82 4.26
CA GLU A 490 12.01 10.74 5.26
C GLU A 490 12.21 9.37 4.58
N THR A 491 11.54 9.12 3.44
CA THR A 491 11.71 7.90 2.65
C THR A 491 13.07 7.84 1.95
N VAL A 492 13.59 8.98 1.44
CA VAL A 492 14.98 9.07 0.90
C VAL A 492 16.00 8.69 1.97
N ALA A 493 15.85 9.21 3.20
CA ALA A 493 16.76 8.90 4.29
C ALA A 493 16.78 7.39 4.61
N ILE A 494 15.61 6.75 4.68
CA ILE A 494 15.50 5.29 4.90
C ILE A 494 16.07 4.49 3.72
N ALA A 495 15.84 4.92 2.47
CA ALA A 495 16.39 4.26 1.29
C ALA A 495 17.93 4.34 1.25
N LEU A 496 18.52 5.47 1.66
CA LEU A 496 19.97 5.65 1.78
C LEU A 496 20.57 4.85 2.95
N GLU A 497 19.88 4.77 4.09
CA GLU A 497 20.31 3.93 5.23
C GLU A 497 20.27 2.44 4.87
N LEU A 498 19.23 2.00 4.15
CA LEU A 498 19.14 0.65 3.59
C LEU A 498 20.27 0.39 2.60
N GLN A 499 20.48 1.29 1.61
CA GLN A 499 21.54 1.18 0.62
C GLN A 499 22.93 1.12 1.26
N SER A 500 23.18 1.92 2.30
CA SER A 500 24.42 1.88 3.11
C SER A 500 24.56 0.58 3.91
N SER A 501 23.44 0.00 4.35
CA SER A 501 23.43 -1.25 5.12
C SER A 501 23.68 -2.48 4.25
N VAL A 502 23.05 -2.61 3.07
CA VAL A 502 23.43 -3.67 2.10
C VAL A 502 24.78 -3.40 1.45
N GLY A 503 25.20 -2.14 1.30
CA GLY A 503 26.53 -1.77 0.78
C GLY A 503 27.72 -2.19 1.64
N LYS A 504 27.48 -2.75 2.84
CA LYS A 504 28.51 -3.42 3.65
C LYS A 504 28.84 -4.82 3.13
N PHE A 505 27.92 -5.45 2.39
CA PHE A 505 28.13 -6.76 1.79
C PHE A 505 28.77 -6.59 0.41
N LYS A 506 29.90 -7.25 0.17
CA LYS A 506 30.47 -7.32 -1.19
C LYS A 506 29.75 -8.40 -1.98
N THR A 507 29.16 -8.01 -3.09
CA THR A 507 28.61 -8.93 -4.09
C THR A 507 29.45 -8.95 -5.38
N ASP A 508 30.18 -7.88 -5.67
CA ASP A 508 31.03 -7.70 -6.85
C ASP A 508 32.52 -8.01 -6.51
N LYS A 509 33.24 -8.67 -7.44
CA LYS A 509 34.64 -9.11 -7.29
C LYS A 509 35.67 -8.00 -7.53
#